data_AF-A0A847ATE7-F1
#
_entry.id   AF-A0A847ATE7-F1
#
_cell.length_a   1.000
_cell.length_b   1.000
_cell.length_c   1.000
_cell.angle_alpha   90.00
_cell.angle_beta   90.00
_cell.angle_gamma   90.00
#
_symmetry.space_group_name_H-M   'P 1'
#
loop_
_entity.id
_entity.type
_entity.pdbx_description
1 polymer ?
#
loop_
_entity_poly.entity_id
_entity_poly.type
_entity_poly.pdbx_seq_one_letter_code
_entity_poly.pdbx_strand_id
1 'polypeptide(L)'
;MNKTAIKNFAIWARRKLISDITYKAGIIGINEKSILQPLPISTNNVQFFDIGTGKPTEISNHEIEQRNALIKRIKEKESTSDYKTAFQFVIEEVAYTWFNRLIA
;
A
#
# COMPACT_ATOMS: atom_id res chain seq x y z
N MET A 1 -24.05 15.16 21.45
CA MET A 1 -23.08 14.38 20.65
C MET A 1 -23.77 13.15 20.08
N ASN A 2 -23.87 13.03 18.75
CA ASN A 2 -24.53 11.88 18.11
C ASN A 2 -23.54 10.70 18.01
N LYS A 3 -23.61 9.78 18.97
CA LYS A 3 -22.70 8.61 19.06
C LYS A 3 -22.77 7.72 17.81
N THR A 4 -23.94 7.59 17.20
CA THR A 4 -24.13 6.80 15.98
C THR A 4 -23.45 7.44 14.78
N ALA A 5 -23.57 8.77 14.63
CA ALA A 5 -22.91 9.49 13.55
C ALA A 5 -21.38 9.38 13.65
N ILE A 6 -20.82 9.49 14.86
CA ILE A 6 -19.36 9.35 15.10
C ILE A 6 -18.89 7.93 14.76
N LYS A 7 -19.62 6.90 15.19
CA LYS A 7 -19.28 5.50 14.86
C LYS A 7 -19.29 5.25 13.35
N ASN A 8 -20.32 5.74 12.65
CA ASN A 8 -20.43 5.56 11.21
C ASN A 8 -19.32 6.29 10.46
N PHE A 9 -18.95 7.50 10.90
CA PHE A 9 -17.83 8.24 10.36
C PHE A 9 -16.51 7.48 10.52
N ALA A 10 -16.22 6.93 11.71
CA ALA A 10 -15.00 6.17 11.96
C ALA A 10 -14.89 4.91 11.07
N ILE A 11 -16.00 4.19 10.87
CA ILE A 11 -16.05 3.02 9.98
C ILE A 11 -15.78 3.44 8.54
N TRP A 12 -16.42 4.52 8.08
CA TRP A 12 -16.22 5.05 6.73
C TRP A 12 -14.76 5.50 6.52
N ALA A 13 -14.20 6.25 7.46
CA ALA A 13 -12.83 6.76 7.39
C ALA A 13 -11.80 5.61 7.31
N ARG A 14 -11.95 4.56 8.13
CA ARG A 14 -11.09 3.37 8.03
C ARG A 14 -11.15 2.72 6.64
N ARG A 15 -12.36 2.50 6.12
CA ARG A 15 -12.54 1.88 4.79
C ARG A 15 -11.93 2.74 3.68
N LYS A 16 -12.11 4.06 3.77
CA LYS A 16 -11.53 5.01 2.83
C LYS A 16 -9.99 4.93 2.85
N LEU A 17 -9.38 4.88 4.03
CA LEU A 17 -7.92 4.76 4.16
C LEU A 17 -7.35 3.47 3.60
N ILE A 18 -8.00 2.33 3.87
CA ILE A 18 -7.61 1.05 3.27
C ILE A 18 -7.64 1.16 1.74
N SER A 19 -8.72 1.72 1.18
CA SER A 19 -8.85 1.92 -0.27
C SER A 19 -7.74 2.83 -0.83
N ASP A 20 -7.45 3.94 -0.17
CA ASP A 20 -6.47 4.91 -0.64
C ASP A 20 -5.04 4.37 -0.57
N ILE A 21 -4.71 3.58 0.47
CA ILE A 21 -3.40 2.93 0.60
C ILE A 21 -3.27 1.79 -0.41
N THR A 22 -4.33 1.00 -0.62
CA THR A 22 -4.34 -0.04 -1.66
C THR A 22 -4.09 0.57 -3.04
N TYR A 23 -4.74 1.69 -3.34
CA TYR A 23 -4.55 2.41 -4.60
C TYR A 23 -3.11 2.93 -4.75
N LYS A 24 -2.54 3.54 -3.72
CA LYS A 24 -1.14 3.99 -3.71
C LYS A 24 -0.15 2.83 -3.89
N ALA A 25 -0.38 1.70 -3.23
CA ALA A 25 0.42 0.48 -3.42
C ALA A 25 0.36 0.01 -4.88
N GLY A 26 -0.83 0.04 -5.48
CA GLY A 26 -1.02 -0.29 -6.89
C GLY A 26 -0.21 0.59 -7.84
N ILE A 27 -0.15 1.91 -7.58
CA ILE A 27 0.63 2.87 -8.37
C ILE A 27 2.11 2.49 -8.40
N ILE A 28 2.67 2.06 -7.27
CA ILE A 28 4.09 1.64 -7.15
C ILE A 28 4.31 0.16 -7.51
N GLY A 29 3.34 -0.45 -8.21
CA GLY A 29 3.45 -1.80 -8.73
C GLY A 29 3.28 -2.90 -7.69
N ILE A 30 2.53 -2.67 -6.60
CA ILE A 30 2.22 -3.69 -5.59
C ILE A 30 0.69 -3.82 -5.51
N ASN A 31 0.16 -4.99 -5.83
CA ASN A 31 -1.29 -5.23 -5.78
C ASN A 31 -1.62 -6.54 -5.05
N GLU A 32 -2.90 -6.82 -4.85
CA GLU A 32 -3.40 -8.03 -4.17
C GLU A 32 -3.01 -9.35 -4.83
N LYS A 33 -2.59 -9.32 -6.11
CA LYS A 33 -2.20 -10.52 -6.86
C LYS A 33 -0.69 -10.74 -6.85
N SER A 34 0.09 -9.67 -6.95
CA SER A 34 1.55 -9.76 -7.03
C SER A 34 2.26 -8.42 -6.80
N ILE A 35 3.58 -8.54 -6.60
CA ILE A 35 4.54 -7.44 -6.65
C ILE A 35 5.16 -7.43 -8.05
N LEU A 36 4.98 -6.34 -8.79
CA LEU A 36 5.58 -6.13 -10.10
C LEU A 36 7.08 -5.87 -9.97
N GLN A 37 7.83 -6.30 -10.98
CA GLN A 37 9.25 -5.98 -11.07
C GLN A 37 9.46 -4.65 -11.80
N PRO A 38 10.52 -3.90 -11.46
CA PRO A 38 10.87 -2.70 -12.21
C PRO A 38 11.16 -3.03 -13.68
N LEU A 39 10.82 -2.12 -14.59
CA LEU A 39 11.11 -2.24 -16.01
C LEU A 39 12.64 -2.17 -16.26
N PRO A 40 13.15 -2.72 -17.38
CA PRO A 40 14.60 -2.75 -17.67
C PRO A 40 15.28 -1.38 -17.74
N ILE A 41 14.52 -0.32 -18.05
CA ILE A 41 15.01 1.07 -18.06
C ILE A 41 15.22 1.65 -16.66
N SER A 42 14.81 0.93 -15.62
CA SER A 42 14.97 1.35 -14.23
C SER A 42 16.45 1.39 -13.83
N THR A 43 16.79 2.37 -13.01
CA THR A 43 18.09 2.55 -12.38
C THR A 43 17.97 2.36 -10.86
N ASN A 44 19.09 2.46 -10.14
CA ASN A 44 19.09 2.37 -8.68
C ASN A 44 18.32 3.52 -8.02
N ASN A 45 18.28 4.69 -8.64
CA ASN A 45 17.67 5.90 -8.09
C ASN A 45 16.26 6.16 -8.61
N VAL A 46 15.89 5.56 -9.76
CA VAL A 46 14.60 5.74 -10.41
C VAL A 46 14.10 4.41 -10.93
N GLN A 47 12.90 3.99 -10.50
CA GLN A 47 12.27 2.75 -10.94
C GLN A 47 10.98 3.03 -11.70
N PHE A 48 10.77 2.28 -12.78
CA PHE A 48 9.58 2.37 -13.62
C PHE A 48 8.74 1.11 -13.53
N PHE A 49 7.42 1.24 -13.42
CA PHE A 49 6.49 0.11 -13.33
C PHE A 49 5.36 0.25 -14.34
N ASP A 50 5.11 -0.81 -15.11
CA ASP A 50 3.92 -0.89 -15.95
C ASP A 50 2.74 -1.40 -15.13
N ILE A 51 1.83 -0.49 -14.77
CA ILE A 51 0.61 -0.78 -14.01
C ILE A 51 -0.63 -0.91 -14.91
N GLY A 52 -0.46 -0.98 -16.24
CA GLY A 52 -1.57 -1.14 -17.18
C GLY A 52 -2.36 0.13 -17.48
N THR A 53 -1.83 1.31 -17.13
CA THR A 53 -2.46 2.63 -17.38
C THR A 53 -1.93 3.31 -18.66
N GLY A 54 -1.13 2.61 -19.46
CA GLY A 54 -0.55 3.09 -20.72
C GLY A 54 0.69 3.98 -20.57
N LYS A 55 0.98 4.50 -19.36
CA LYS A 55 2.25 5.14 -19.02
C LYS A 55 2.84 4.47 -17.78
N PRO A 56 4.13 4.10 -17.79
CA PRO A 56 4.79 3.57 -16.61
C PRO A 56 4.76 4.59 -15.46
N THR A 57 4.52 4.11 -14.24
CA THR A 57 4.73 4.92 -13.04
C THR A 57 6.22 5.02 -12.78
N GLU A 58 6.69 6.23 -12.49
CA GLU A 58 8.04 6.50 -12.00
C GLU A 58 8.03 6.68 -10.48
N ILE A 59 8.98 6.07 -9.78
CA ILE A 59 9.28 6.36 -8.37
C ILE A 59 10.77 6.63 -8.20
N SER A 60 11.13 7.46 -7.22
CA SER A 60 12.54 7.87 -7.02
C SER A 60 13.01 7.79 -5.58
N ASN A 61 14.29 7.46 -5.40
CA ASN A 61 15.05 7.49 -4.13
C ASN A 61 14.24 7.00 -2.91
N HIS A 62 13.73 7.93 -2.09
CA HIS A 62 12.97 7.64 -0.88
C HIS A 62 11.70 6.79 -1.12
N GLU A 63 11.04 6.96 -2.26
CA GLU A 63 9.87 6.13 -2.62
C GLU A 63 10.26 4.68 -2.87
N ILE A 64 11.47 4.42 -3.39
CA ILE A 64 12.01 3.08 -3.58
C ILE A 64 12.27 2.43 -2.21
N GLU A 65 12.81 3.19 -1.25
CA GLU A 65 13.01 2.71 0.12
C GLU A 65 11.69 2.35 0.80
N GLN A 66 10.68 3.22 0.70
CA GLN A 66 9.34 2.95 1.22
C GLN A 66 8.69 1.73 0.57
N ARG A 67 8.83 1.58 -0.75
CA ARG A 67 8.35 0.41 -1.50
C ARG A 67 9.03 -0.87 -1.01
N ASN A 68 10.35 -0.85 -0.83
CA ASN A 68 11.10 -2.01 -0.36
C ASN A 68 10.72 -2.39 1.07
N ALA A 69 10.48 -1.42 1.94
CA ALA A 69 9.96 -1.66 3.29
C ALA A 69 8.58 -2.33 3.27
N LEU A 70 7.68 -1.86 2.40
CA LEU A 70 6.35 -2.45 2.21
C LEU A 70 6.46 -3.90 1.69
N ILE A 71 7.29 -4.15 0.68
CA ILE A 71 7.54 -5.49 0.15
C ILE A 71 8.09 -6.42 1.23
N LYS A 72 9.06 -5.95 2.01
CA LYS A 72 9.66 -6.72 3.11
C LYS A 72 8.58 -7.14 4.10
N ARG A 73 7.74 -6.20 4.54
CA ARG A 73 6.65 -6.48 5.49
C ARG A 73 5.62 -7.47 4.94
N ILE A 74 5.27 -7.36 3.65
CA ILE A 74 4.38 -8.31 2.97
C ILE A 74 4.99 -9.71 2.95
N LYS A 75 6.26 -9.84 2.54
CA LYS A 75 6.97 -11.13 2.49
C LYS A 75 7.13 -11.77 3.87
N GLU A 76 7.40 -10.96 4.90
CA GLU A 76 7.42 -11.43 6.29
C GLU A 76 6.07 -12.05 6.68
N LYS A 77 4.96 -11.41 6.30
CA LYS A 77 3.62 -11.94 6.59
C LYS A 77 3.26 -13.14 5.71
N GLU A 78 3.71 -13.16 4.46
CA GLU A 78 3.57 -14.27 3.52
C GLU A 78 4.25 -15.56 4.02
N SER A 79 5.30 -15.46 4.85
CA SER A 79 5.87 -16.63 5.50
C SER A 79 4.88 -17.40 6.41
N THR A 80 3.80 -16.73 6.82
CA THR A 80 2.77 -17.27 7.74
C THR A 80 1.39 -17.44 7.10
N SER A 81 1.19 -17.00 5.86
CA SER A 81 -0.12 -16.98 5.18
C SER A 81 0.06 -16.81 3.66
N ASP A 82 -0.99 -17.03 2.86
CA ASP A 82 -0.92 -16.74 1.43
C ASP A 82 -0.68 -15.24 1.14
N TYR A 83 -0.13 -14.94 -0.04
CA TYR A 83 0.22 -13.57 -0.45
C TYR A 83 -0.95 -12.60 -0.33
N LYS A 84 -2.17 -13.01 -0.70
CA LYS A 84 -3.33 -12.12 -0.67
C LYS A 84 -3.70 -11.75 0.77
N THR A 85 -3.74 -12.73 1.66
CA THR A 85 -3.95 -12.51 3.10
C THR A 85 -2.84 -11.64 3.69
N ALA A 86 -1.58 -11.89 3.32
CA ALA A 86 -0.45 -11.10 3.75
C ALA A 86 -0.53 -9.64 3.30
N PHE A 87 -0.84 -9.41 2.02
CA PHE A 87 -1.05 -8.08 1.46
C PHE A 87 -2.16 -7.34 2.19
N GLN A 88 -3.35 -7.95 2.32
CA GLN A 88 -4.50 -7.30 2.98
C GLN A 88 -4.16 -6.93 4.43
N PHE A 89 -3.52 -7.85 5.16
CA PHE A 89 -3.12 -7.59 6.55
C PHE A 89 -2.18 -6.38 6.65
N VAL A 90 -1.16 -6.31 5.78
CA VAL A 90 -0.19 -5.20 5.81
C VAL A 90 -0.84 -3.88 5.40
N ILE A 91 -1.73 -3.86 4.41
CA ILE A 91 -2.48 -2.65 4.04
C ILE A 91 -3.33 -2.16 5.21
N GLU A 92 -4.02 -3.06 5.90
CA GLU A 92 -4.81 -2.72 7.09
C GLU A 92 -3.95 -2.18 8.24
N GLU A 93 -2.75 -2.73 8.44
CA GLU A 93 -1.78 -2.28 9.45
C GLU A 93 -1.27 -0.85 9.15
N VAL A 94 -0.94 -0.58 7.88
CA VAL A 94 -0.51 0.76 7.44
C VAL A 94 -1.66 1.76 7.59
N ALA A 95 -2.88 1.38 7.19
CA ALA A 95 -4.08 2.21 7.36
C ALA A 95 -4.35 2.53 8.83
N TYR A 96 -4.19 1.53 9.70
CA TYR A 96 -4.35 1.68 11.14
C TYR A 96 -3.30 2.62 11.74
N THR A 97 -2.04 2.49 11.32
CA THR A 97 -0.96 3.37 11.77
C THR A 97 -1.18 4.82 11.32
N TRP A 98 -1.62 5.04 10.08
CA TRP A 98 -1.93 6.37 9.59
C TRP A 98 -3.15 6.98 10.29
N PHE A 99 -4.20 6.19 10.52
CA PHE A 99 -5.38 6.63 11.26
C PHE A 99 -5.03 7.04 12.69
N ASN A 100 -4.21 6.23 13.39
CA ASN A 100 -3.76 6.55 14.74
C ASN A 100 -2.89 7.81 14.81
N ARG A 101 -2.10 8.10 13.77
CA ARG A 101 -1.33 9.37 13.67
C ARG A 101 -2.21 10.59 13.42
N LEU A 102 -3.39 10.43 12.85
CA LEU A 102 -4.31 11.54 12.56
C LEU A 102 -5.11 11.99 13.79
N ILE A 103 -5.37 11.06 14.71
CA ILE A 103 -6.21 11.29 15.90
C ILE A 103 -5.40 11.53 17.18
N ALA A 104 -4.08 11.29 17.14
CA ALA A 104 -3.15 11.54 18.23
C ALA A 104 -2.75 13.01 18.28
#